data_AF-A0A023GMJ4-F1
#
_entry.id   AF-A0A023GMJ4-F1
#
_cell.length_a   1.000
_cell.length_b   1.000
_cell.length_c   1.000
_cell.angle_alpha   90.00
_cell.angle_beta   90.00
_cell.angle_gamma   90.00
#
_symmetry.space_group_name_H-M   'P 1'
#
loop_
_entity.id
_entity.type
_entity.pdbx_description
1 polymer ?
#
loop_
_entity_poly.entity_id
_entity_poly.type
_entity_poly.pdbx_seq_one_letter_code
_entity_poly.pdbx_strand_id
1 'polypeptide(L)'
;MKAHLLFAFIAAAFAATDFEKQCAPKAEVGFCKAKLPRWWFNADSGKCEQFYYGGCGGNANKYLTKEKCEKTCSPQTVKQAPLMAFSNKIAKISGFGGGVCSKPRYTGPCKARIPRFYYDTSSKSCRQFYYGGCHSNGNNFVTLQDCERACGGRAHVGPRPR
;
A
#
# COMPACT_ATOMS: atom_id res chain seq x y z
N MET A 1 27.41 21.51 3.91
CA MET A 1 26.91 20.52 2.93
C MET A 1 27.53 19.16 3.22
N LYS A 2 26.88 18.30 4.05
CA LYS A 2 27.22 16.87 4.31
C LYS A 2 26.35 16.37 5.48
N ALA A 3 25.04 16.30 5.30
CA ALA A 3 24.12 15.75 6.32
C ALA A 3 22.94 14.97 5.71
N HIS A 4 22.53 15.31 4.48
CA HIS A 4 21.43 14.64 3.79
C HIS A 4 21.77 13.25 3.21
N LEU A 5 23.05 12.91 3.04
CA LEU A 5 23.48 11.62 2.51
C LEU A 5 23.46 10.48 3.55
N LEU A 6 23.41 10.78 4.85
CA LEU A 6 23.38 9.75 5.91
C LEU A 6 21.97 9.21 6.19
N PHE A 7 20.92 9.99 5.92
CA PHE A 7 19.53 9.58 6.20
C PHE A 7 18.94 8.61 5.16
N ALA A 8 19.46 8.62 3.93
CA ALA A 8 18.97 7.74 2.86
C ALA A 8 19.47 6.28 2.98
N PHE A 9 20.62 6.05 3.62
CA PHE A 9 21.12 4.69 3.85
C PHE A 9 20.36 3.95 4.96
N ILE A 10 19.75 4.66 5.91
CA ILE A 10 19.09 4.01 7.05
C ILE A 10 17.73 3.43 6.62
N ALA A 11 16.97 4.12 5.76
CA ALA A 11 15.65 3.66 5.30
C ALA A 11 15.67 2.33 4.52
N ALA A 12 16.72 2.08 3.72
CA ALA A 12 16.87 0.83 2.97
C ALA A 12 17.27 -0.37 3.84
N ALA A 13 17.96 -0.13 4.96
CA ALA A 13 18.33 -1.18 5.91
C ALA A 13 17.14 -1.65 6.77
N PHE A 14 16.16 -0.78 7.07
CA PHE A 14 15.02 -1.12 7.91
C PHE A 14 14.00 -2.08 7.26
N ALA A 15 13.86 -2.07 5.93
CA ALA A 15 12.91 -2.95 5.24
C ALA A 15 13.41 -4.40 5.13
N ALA A 16 14.74 -4.60 5.05
CA ALA A 16 15.34 -5.93 4.93
C ALA A 16 15.25 -6.75 6.24
N THR A 17 15.27 -6.08 7.40
CA THR A 17 15.25 -6.76 8.71
C THR A 17 13.90 -7.36 9.08
N ASP A 18 12.81 -6.81 8.56
CA ASP A 18 11.46 -7.29 8.90
C ASP A 18 11.10 -8.58 8.15
N PHE A 19 11.56 -8.74 6.91
CA PHE A 19 11.32 -9.96 6.14
C PHE A 19 12.05 -11.17 6.75
N GLU A 20 13.32 -10.99 7.13
CA GLU A 20 14.13 -12.04 7.76
C GLU A 20 13.56 -12.55 9.09
N LYS A 21 12.80 -11.70 9.80
CA LYS A 21 12.17 -12.09 11.06
C LYS A 21 10.77 -12.66 10.87
N GLN A 22 9.98 -12.07 9.99
CA GLN A 22 8.54 -12.31 9.90
C GLN A 22 8.15 -13.27 8.76
N CYS A 23 9.04 -13.53 7.81
CA CYS A 23 8.72 -14.26 6.58
C CYS A 23 9.75 -15.33 6.21
N ALA A 24 11.04 -15.10 6.46
CA ALA A 24 12.09 -16.07 6.14
C ALA A 24 12.10 -17.33 7.05
N PRO A 25 11.84 -17.26 8.37
CA PRO A 25 11.94 -18.43 9.24
C PRO A 25 10.85 -19.46 8.94
N LYS A 26 11.16 -20.74 9.04
CA LYS A 26 10.17 -21.83 8.88
C LYS A 26 9.11 -21.79 9.99
N ALA A 27 7.92 -22.33 9.73
CA ALA A 27 6.90 -22.49 10.77
C ALA A 27 7.43 -23.25 11.99
N GLU A 28 7.15 -22.74 13.18
CA GLU A 28 7.56 -23.34 14.44
C GLU A 28 6.35 -23.58 15.35
N VAL A 29 6.14 -24.84 15.72
CA VAL A 29 5.01 -25.29 16.56
C VAL A 29 5.15 -24.73 17.99
N GLY A 30 6.39 -24.60 18.49
CA GLY A 30 6.66 -24.31 19.89
C GLY A 30 6.47 -25.53 20.80
N PHE A 31 6.64 -25.34 22.10
CA PHE A 31 6.68 -26.43 23.10
C PHE A 31 5.34 -26.70 23.79
N CYS A 32 4.33 -25.85 23.59
CA CYS A 32 2.96 -26.12 24.03
C CYS A 32 2.23 -27.08 23.09
N LYS A 33 1.14 -27.70 23.56
CA LYS A 33 0.44 -28.81 22.86
C LYS A 33 -0.96 -28.47 22.33
N ALA A 34 -1.32 -27.20 22.22
CA ALA A 34 -2.58 -26.80 21.57
C ALA A 34 -2.51 -27.03 20.04
N LYS A 35 -3.66 -27.12 19.37
CA LYS A 35 -3.76 -27.25 17.91
C LYS A 35 -4.38 -26.00 17.31
N LEU A 36 -3.65 -24.88 17.35
CA LEU A 36 -4.16 -23.60 16.87
C LEU A 36 -3.83 -23.41 15.38
N PRO A 37 -4.82 -23.35 14.47
CA PRO A 37 -4.55 -23.10 13.06
C PRO A 37 -3.95 -21.71 12.86
N ARG A 38 -2.82 -21.64 12.17
CA ARG A 38 -2.12 -20.40 11.81
C ARG A 38 -1.58 -20.48 10.40
N TRP A 39 -1.29 -19.32 9.83
CA TRP A 39 -0.67 -19.18 8.51
C TRP A 39 0.79 -18.80 8.66
N TRP A 40 1.66 -19.36 7.84
CA TRP A 40 3.07 -18.99 7.75
C TRP A 40 3.45 -18.85 6.28
N PHE A 41 4.44 -18.01 5.99
CA PHE A 41 4.98 -17.89 4.65
C PHE A 41 6.03 -18.95 4.41
N ASN A 42 5.76 -19.85 3.48
CA ASN A 42 6.69 -20.85 3.02
C ASN A 42 7.53 -20.26 1.87
N ALA A 43 8.80 -19.94 2.16
CA ALA A 43 9.73 -19.42 1.15
C ALA A 43 10.07 -20.43 0.05
N ASP A 44 10.01 -21.74 0.35
CA ASP A 44 10.28 -22.81 -0.62
C ASP A 44 9.17 -22.88 -1.68
N SER A 45 7.90 -22.73 -1.27
CA SER A 45 6.75 -22.72 -2.19
C SER A 45 6.33 -21.31 -2.66
N GLY A 46 6.86 -20.27 -2.01
CA GLY A 46 6.52 -18.87 -2.22
C GLY A 46 5.08 -18.51 -1.79
N LYS A 47 4.45 -19.29 -0.91
CA LYS A 47 3.03 -19.18 -0.56
C LYS A 47 2.80 -19.14 0.93
N CYS A 48 1.69 -18.52 1.33
CA CYS A 48 1.19 -18.65 2.69
C CYS A 48 0.44 -19.97 2.85
N GLU A 49 0.97 -20.83 3.73
CA GLU A 49 0.47 -22.17 4.02
C GLU A 49 -0.01 -22.26 5.47
N GLN A 50 -0.91 -23.21 5.74
CA GLN A 50 -1.46 -23.40 7.08
C GLN A 50 -0.62 -24.41 7.87
N PHE A 51 -0.41 -24.13 9.16
CA PHE A 51 0.20 -25.06 10.12
C PHE A 51 -0.53 -24.99 11.48
N TYR A 52 -0.22 -25.93 12.37
CA TYR A 52 -0.75 -25.94 13.74
C TYR A 52 0.28 -25.43 14.74
N TYR A 53 -0.02 -24.29 15.36
CA TYR A 53 0.79 -23.70 16.43
C TYR A 53 0.38 -24.26 17.80
N GLY A 54 1.38 -24.62 18.59
CA GLY A 54 1.27 -25.22 19.92
C GLY A 54 0.68 -24.31 21.00
N GLY A 55 0.62 -23.01 20.77
CA GLY A 55 0.03 -22.02 21.69
C GLY A 55 1.04 -21.16 22.46
N CYS A 56 2.31 -21.58 22.54
CA CYS A 56 3.38 -20.78 23.13
C CYS A 56 4.72 -20.99 22.39
N GLY A 57 5.65 -20.04 22.54
CA GLY A 57 6.93 -20.05 21.84
C GLY A 57 6.80 -19.77 20.33
N GLY A 58 7.66 -20.40 19.54
CA GLY A 58 7.69 -20.21 18.10
C GLY A 58 8.27 -18.87 17.66
N ASN A 59 8.25 -18.63 16.36
CA ASN A 59 8.73 -17.40 15.75
C ASN A 59 7.60 -16.49 15.23
N ALA A 60 8.01 -15.38 14.59
CA ALA A 60 7.12 -14.33 14.10
C ALA A 60 6.45 -14.64 12.75
N ASN A 61 6.90 -15.66 12.01
CA ASN A 61 6.26 -16.12 10.78
C ASN A 61 4.99 -16.94 11.09
N LYS A 62 4.01 -16.27 11.71
CA LYS A 62 2.80 -16.87 12.24
C LYS A 62 1.67 -15.85 12.28
N TYR A 63 0.70 -16.02 11.39
CA TYR A 63 -0.41 -15.11 11.17
C TYR A 63 -1.75 -15.80 11.45
N LEU A 64 -2.75 -15.03 11.86
CA LEU A 64 -4.08 -15.58 12.14
C LEU A 64 -4.87 -15.88 10.85
N THR A 65 -4.70 -15.05 9.82
CA THR A 65 -5.39 -15.18 8.54
C THR A 65 -4.41 -15.27 7.36
N LYS A 66 -4.81 -15.98 6.30
CA LYS A 66 -4.04 -16.11 5.06
C LYS A 66 -3.70 -14.75 4.47
N GLU A 67 -4.70 -13.86 4.39
CA GLU A 67 -4.57 -12.52 3.84
C GLU A 67 -3.51 -11.69 4.57
N LYS A 68 -3.43 -11.80 5.91
CA LYS A 68 -2.42 -11.06 6.69
C LYS A 68 -1.02 -11.60 6.40
N CYS A 69 -0.86 -12.91 6.25
CA CYS A 69 0.39 -13.52 5.82
C CYS A 69 0.78 -13.02 4.43
N GLU A 70 -0.13 -13.09 3.45
CA GLU A 70 0.16 -12.72 2.06
C GLU A 70 0.50 -11.23 1.93
N LYS A 71 -0.24 -10.35 2.62
CA LYS A 71 0.06 -8.92 2.65
C LYS A 71 1.42 -8.60 3.29
N THR A 72 1.88 -9.42 4.22
CA THR A 72 3.13 -9.16 4.96
C THR A 72 4.34 -9.80 4.26
N CYS A 73 4.18 -10.98 3.68
CA CYS A 73 5.29 -11.80 3.20
C CYS A 73 5.26 -12.14 1.72
N SER A 74 4.10 -12.10 1.05
CA SER A 74 4.10 -12.25 -0.40
C SER A 74 4.56 -10.94 -1.02
N PRO A 75 5.70 -10.90 -1.73
CA PRO A 75 5.98 -9.81 -2.63
C PRO A 75 4.92 -9.87 -3.72
N GLN A 76 3.82 -9.13 -3.56
CA GLN A 76 2.69 -9.19 -4.47
C GLN A 76 3.18 -9.04 -5.91
N THR A 77 3.00 -10.09 -6.72
CA THR A 77 2.50 -9.99 -8.10
C THR A 77 3.08 -8.86 -8.97
N VAL A 78 4.38 -8.60 -8.84
CA VAL A 78 5.25 -8.09 -9.91
C VAL A 78 6.01 -9.28 -10.48
N LYS A 79 5.30 -10.32 -10.91
CA LYS A 79 5.71 -10.85 -12.21
C LYS A 79 5.41 -9.71 -13.16
N GLN A 80 6.41 -9.32 -13.95
CA GLN A 80 6.09 -8.73 -15.23
C GLN A 80 5.06 -9.66 -15.90
N ALA A 81 3.77 -9.35 -15.83
CA ALA A 81 2.99 -9.53 -17.04
C ALA A 81 3.74 -8.69 -18.07
N PRO A 82 4.11 -9.24 -19.24
CA PRO A 82 4.68 -8.43 -20.27
C PRO A 82 3.79 -7.19 -20.39
N LEU A 83 4.43 -6.03 -20.20
CA LEU A 83 4.09 -4.88 -20.99
C LEU A 83 3.74 -5.41 -22.39
N MET A 84 2.50 -5.22 -22.84
CA MET A 84 1.91 -5.72 -24.08
C MET A 84 1.19 -7.10 -24.01
N ALA A 85 -0.07 -7.13 -23.58
CA ALA A 85 -1.15 -7.94 -24.21
C ALA A 85 -2.49 -7.87 -23.45
N PHE A 86 -3.05 -6.68 -23.25
CA PHE A 86 -4.52 -6.51 -23.14
C PHE A 86 -4.92 -5.18 -23.78
N SER A 87 -4.40 -4.97 -24.99
CA SER A 87 -4.94 -4.01 -25.94
C SER A 87 -5.65 -4.79 -27.02
N ASN A 88 -6.98 -4.87 -26.90
CA ASN A 88 -7.94 -4.61 -27.97
C ASN A 88 -9.28 -5.23 -27.56
N LYS A 89 -10.33 -4.38 -27.46
CA LYS A 89 -11.72 -4.70 -27.08
C LYS A 89 -11.90 -4.94 -25.56
N ILE A 90 -11.92 -3.92 -24.70
CA ILE A 90 -12.99 -2.91 -24.60
C ILE A 90 -12.36 -1.52 -24.36
N ALA A 91 -12.02 -0.82 -25.42
CA ALA A 91 -11.73 0.61 -25.42
C ALA A 91 -13.02 1.44 -25.23
N LYS A 92 -13.83 1.11 -24.20
CA LYS A 92 -15.13 1.76 -23.94
C LYS A 92 -15.63 1.65 -22.49
N ILE A 93 -14.71 1.68 -21.52
CA ILE A 93 -15.02 2.22 -20.18
C ILE A 93 -14.00 3.33 -19.90
N SER A 94 -14.03 4.35 -20.75
CA SER A 94 -13.49 5.67 -20.45
C SER A 94 -14.26 6.24 -19.25
N GLY A 95 -13.83 5.91 -18.03
CA GLY A 95 -14.54 6.33 -16.82
C GLY A 95 -13.90 5.96 -15.47
N PHE A 96 -12.78 5.23 -15.43
CA PHE A 96 -12.07 4.92 -14.18
C PHE A 96 -11.14 6.07 -13.71
N GLY A 97 -11.67 7.30 -13.72
CA GLY A 97 -11.03 8.50 -13.17
C GLY A 97 -11.99 9.41 -12.39
N GLY A 98 -13.23 8.96 -12.15
CA GLY A 98 -14.31 9.80 -11.61
C GLY A 98 -14.71 9.53 -10.16
N GLY A 99 -14.37 8.40 -9.55
CA GLY A 99 -14.97 8.00 -8.27
C GLY A 99 -14.54 8.85 -7.08
N VAL A 100 -13.23 9.05 -6.88
CA VAL A 100 -12.69 9.84 -5.75
C VAL A 100 -12.68 11.34 -6.07
N CYS A 101 -12.28 11.70 -7.29
CA CYS A 101 -12.11 13.09 -7.69
C CYS A 101 -13.44 13.87 -7.76
N SER A 102 -14.57 13.19 -7.88
CA SER A 102 -15.89 13.83 -7.90
C SER A 102 -16.50 14.05 -6.51
N LYS A 103 -15.88 13.50 -5.45
CA LYS A 103 -16.39 13.67 -4.08
C LYS A 103 -16.08 15.08 -3.57
N PRO A 104 -16.90 15.65 -2.68
CA PRO A 104 -16.58 16.95 -2.06
C PRO A 104 -15.36 16.83 -1.14
N ARG A 105 -14.74 17.98 -0.81
CA ARG A 105 -13.82 18.04 0.34
C ARG A 105 -14.56 17.61 1.61
N TYR A 106 -13.93 16.78 2.44
CA TYR A 106 -14.54 16.29 3.68
C TYR A 106 -13.59 16.45 4.86
N THR A 107 -13.95 17.34 5.78
CA THR A 107 -13.17 17.59 7.00
C THR A 107 -13.27 16.42 7.99
N GLY A 108 -14.40 15.72 8.05
CA GLY A 108 -14.61 14.65 9.03
C GLY A 108 -14.94 15.16 10.44
N PRO A 109 -15.25 14.25 11.38
CA PRO A 109 -15.71 14.60 12.73
C PRO A 109 -14.58 14.95 13.71
N CYS A 110 -13.33 14.58 13.40
CA CYS A 110 -12.18 14.93 14.23
C CYS A 110 -11.80 16.42 14.09
N LYS A 111 -11.15 17.00 15.11
CA LYS A 111 -10.91 18.45 15.24
C LYS A 111 -9.48 18.90 14.98
N ALA A 112 -8.63 18.06 14.39
CA ALA A 112 -7.28 18.48 14.00
C ALA A 112 -7.35 19.46 12.81
N ARG A 113 -6.31 20.27 12.63
CA ARG A 113 -6.19 21.22 11.52
C ARG A 113 -5.07 20.79 10.58
N ILE A 114 -5.30 19.74 9.81
CA ILE A 114 -4.26 19.13 8.98
C ILE A 114 -4.41 19.62 7.52
N PRO A 115 -3.41 20.34 6.97
CA PRO A 115 -3.46 20.78 5.57
C PRO A 115 -3.41 19.58 4.62
N ARG A 116 -4.34 19.53 3.67
CA ARG A 116 -4.48 18.49 2.65
C ARG A 116 -4.96 19.10 1.35
N PHE A 117 -4.86 18.36 0.26
CA PHE A 117 -5.35 18.76 -1.05
C PHE A 117 -6.58 17.93 -1.44
N TYR A 118 -7.52 18.53 -2.15
CA TYR A 118 -8.65 17.83 -2.75
C TYR A 118 -8.83 18.35 -4.18
N TYR A 119 -9.39 17.53 -5.05
CA TYR A 119 -9.78 17.95 -6.38
C TYR A 119 -11.12 18.66 -6.33
N ASP A 120 -11.15 19.91 -6.76
CA ASP A 120 -12.35 20.71 -6.87
C ASP A 120 -12.86 20.62 -8.31
N THR A 121 -13.97 19.90 -8.50
CA THR A 121 -14.57 19.70 -9.82
C THR A 121 -15.10 20.99 -10.43
N SER A 122 -15.50 21.98 -9.61
CA SER A 122 -15.99 23.27 -10.11
C SER A 122 -14.90 24.07 -10.78
N SER A 123 -13.69 24.05 -10.22
CA SER A 123 -12.52 24.73 -10.79
C SER A 123 -11.63 23.82 -11.63
N LYS A 124 -11.93 22.52 -11.67
CA LYS A 124 -11.12 21.47 -12.30
C LYS A 124 -9.66 21.53 -11.85
N SER A 125 -9.44 21.83 -10.57
CA SER A 125 -8.10 22.05 -10.02
C SER A 125 -7.96 21.48 -8.62
N CYS A 126 -6.73 21.13 -8.24
CA CYS A 126 -6.43 20.69 -6.89
C CYS A 126 -6.25 21.89 -5.95
N ARG A 127 -6.98 21.90 -4.84
CA ARG A 127 -7.00 23.00 -3.86
C ARG A 127 -6.73 22.49 -2.45
N GLN A 128 -6.14 23.35 -1.61
CA GLN A 128 -5.89 23.01 -0.21
C GLN A 128 -7.17 23.14 0.62
N PHE A 129 -7.36 22.24 1.59
CA PHE A 129 -8.35 22.33 2.65
C PHE A 129 -7.77 21.83 3.98
N TYR A 130 -8.52 22.02 5.08
CA TYR A 130 -8.17 21.46 6.38
C TYR A 130 -8.98 20.19 6.67
N TYR A 131 -8.27 19.09 6.85
CA TYR A 131 -8.80 17.79 7.25
C TYR A 131 -8.73 17.63 8.78
N GLY A 132 -9.81 17.13 9.36
CA GLY A 132 -10.02 16.92 10.78
C GLY A 132 -9.19 15.78 11.39
N GLY A 133 -8.64 14.90 10.55
CA GLY A 133 -7.75 13.81 10.97
C GLY A 133 -8.35 12.40 10.90
N CYS A 134 -9.66 12.24 10.71
CA CYS A 134 -10.31 10.93 10.60
C CYS A 134 -11.47 10.90 9.59
N HIS A 135 -11.85 9.69 9.14
CA HIS A 135 -12.95 9.41 8.21
C HIS A 135 -12.87 10.09 6.82
N SER A 136 -11.69 10.19 6.23
CA SER A 136 -11.53 10.69 4.85
C SER A 136 -12.45 9.96 3.86
N ASN A 137 -13.06 10.71 2.94
CA ASN A 137 -13.90 10.16 1.87
C ASN A 137 -13.10 9.77 0.60
N GLY A 138 -11.78 9.99 0.62
CA GLY A 138 -10.83 9.68 -0.46
C GLY A 138 -10.40 10.87 -1.31
N ASN A 139 -11.18 11.95 -1.39
CA ASN A 139 -10.73 13.21 -2.03
C ASN A 139 -9.89 14.04 -1.04
N ASN A 140 -8.75 13.46 -0.65
CA ASN A 140 -7.87 13.97 0.41
C ASN A 140 -6.45 13.44 0.15
N PHE A 141 -5.62 14.31 -0.40
CA PHE A 141 -4.26 14.03 -0.80
C PHE A 141 -3.29 14.81 0.10
N VAL A 142 -2.11 14.23 0.32
CA VAL A 142 -1.09 14.86 1.17
C VAL A 142 -0.42 16.01 0.43
N THR A 143 -0.12 15.84 -0.86
CA THR A 143 0.53 16.85 -1.69
C THR A 143 -0.34 17.27 -2.87
N LEU A 144 -0.08 18.47 -3.41
CA LEU A 144 -0.70 18.95 -4.64
C LEU A 144 -0.45 18.00 -5.81
N GLN A 145 0.80 17.55 -5.97
CA GLN A 145 1.21 16.63 -7.04
C GLN A 145 0.46 15.29 -6.98
N ASP A 146 0.22 14.75 -5.79
CA ASP A 146 -0.57 13.51 -5.65
C ASP A 146 -2.01 13.71 -6.12
N CYS A 147 -2.60 14.87 -5.77
CA CYS A 147 -3.93 15.24 -6.22
C CYS A 147 -3.98 15.41 -7.75
N GLU A 148 -3.03 16.14 -8.33
CA GLU A 148 -2.99 16.41 -9.77
C GLU A 148 -2.74 15.13 -10.57
N ARG A 149 -1.85 14.26 -10.10
CA ARG A 149 -1.62 12.95 -10.71
C ARG A 149 -2.86 12.06 -10.65
N ALA A 150 -3.62 12.14 -9.56
CA ALA A 150 -4.83 11.35 -9.38
C ALA A 150 -6.04 11.90 -10.17
N CYS A 151 -6.17 13.22 -10.25
CA CYS A 151 -7.42 13.88 -10.65
C CYS A 151 -7.28 14.97 -11.73
N GLY A 152 -6.07 15.44 -12.03
CA GLY A 152 -5.78 16.56 -12.94
C GLY A 152 -6.05 16.32 -14.42
N GLY A 153 -6.60 15.16 -14.79
CA GLY A 153 -6.84 14.79 -16.18
C GLY A 153 -5.54 14.56 -16.96
N ARG A 154 -5.63 13.78 -18.05
CA ARG A 154 -4.46 13.54 -18.92
C ARG A 154 -4.09 14.82 -19.66
N ALA A 155 -3.17 15.60 -19.11
CA ALA A 155 -2.51 16.69 -19.84
C ALA A 155 -1.08 16.92 -19.30
N HIS A 156 -0.21 15.91 -19.31
CA HIS A 156 1.26 16.05 -19.41
C HIS A 156 1.91 14.70 -19.75
N VAL A 157 1.73 14.24 -20.99
CA VAL A 157 2.79 13.48 -21.68
C VAL A 157 3.51 14.50 -22.56
N GLY A 158 4.34 15.32 -21.94
CA GLY A 158 5.41 16.03 -22.66
C GLY A 158 6.59 15.09 -22.83
N PRO A 159 7.36 15.16 -23.93
CA PRO A 159 8.57 14.37 -24.07
C PRO A 159 9.56 14.72 -22.94
N ARG A 160 10.15 13.68 -22.33
CA ARG A 160 11.20 13.84 -21.32
C ARG A 160 12.37 14.63 -21.95
N PRO A 161 12.92 15.66 -21.29
CA PRO A 161 14.18 16.27 -21.71
C PRO A 161 15.28 15.20 -21.73
N ARG A 162 16.14 15.26 -22.76
CA ARG A 162 17.33 14.42 -22.91
C ARG A 162 18.39 14.76 -21.88
#